data_AF-A0A6B3GDB7-F1
#
_entry.id   AF-A0A6B3GDB7-F1
#
_cell.length_a   1.000
_cell.length_b   1.000
_cell.length_c   1.000
_cell.angle_alpha   90.00
_cell.angle_beta   90.00
_cell.angle_gamma   90.00
#
_symmetry.space_group_name_H-M   'P 1'
#
loop_
_entity.id
_entity.type
_entity.pdbx_description
1 polymer ?
#
loop_
_entity_poly.entity_id
_entity_poly.type
_entity_poly.pdbx_seq_one_letter_code
_entity_poly.pdbx_strand_id
1 'polypeptide(L)' 'RSNDTEYAFRASTEYAYLTGDQTQDGVLVLEPAGDTGHEATLYLLPRSNRENGEFWLDGQGELWVGRR' A
#
# COMPACT_ATOMS: atom_id res chain seq x y z
N ARG A 1 -15.69 3.60 -10.97
CA ARG A 1 -15.31 5.02 -11.14
C ARG A 1 -16.52 5.88 -11.46
N SER A 2 -17.33 6.14 -10.44
CA SER A 2 -18.39 7.15 -10.46
C SER A 2 -18.71 7.48 -9.00
N ASN A 3 -18.69 8.77 -8.65
CA ASN A 3 -18.83 9.24 -7.28
C ASN A 3 -17.80 8.56 -6.35
N ASP A 4 -18.28 7.83 -5.35
CA ASP A 4 -17.55 7.09 -4.31
C ASP A 4 -17.09 5.68 -4.74
N THR A 5 -17.37 5.28 -5.99
CA THR A 5 -16.94 3.97 -6.51
C THR A 5 -15.64 4.10 -7.28
N GLU A 6 -14.58 3.44 -6.81
CA GLU A 6 -13.32 3.31 -7.55
C GLU A 6 -13.25 2.00 -8.34
N TYR A 7 -12.27 1.86 -9.22
CA TYR A 7 -11.90 0.53 -9.74
C TYR A 7 -11.17 -0.26 -8.67
N ALA A 8 -11.12 -1.59 -8.82
CA ALA A 8 -10.27 -2.42 -7.97
C ALA A 8 -8.82 -1.93 -8.03
N PHE A 9 -8.19 -1.82 -6.87
CA PHE A 9 -6.81 -1.38 -6.81
C PHE A 9 -5.87 -2.33 -7.55
N ARG A 10 -4.86 -1.75 -8.19
CA ARG A 10 -3.76 -2.47 -8.81
C ARG A 10 -2.49 -1.66 -8.59
N ALA A 11 -1.55 -2.23 -7.85
CA ALA A 11 -0.27 -1.59 -7.57
C ALA A 11 0.50 -1.25 -8.84
N SER A 12 1.34 -0.21 -8.78
CA SER A 12 2.18 0.14 -9.94
C SER A 12 3.12 -1.00 -10.31
N THR A 13 3.45 -1.14 -11.60
CA THR A 13 4.20 -2.31 -12.10
C THR A 13 5.60 -2.34 -11.50
N GLU A 14 6.28 -1.21 -11.50
CA GLU A 14 7.62 -1.03 -10.96
C GLU A 14 7.66 -1.23 -9.45
N TYR A 15 6.64 -0.76 -8.73
CA TYR A 15 6.50 -1.00 -7.30
C TYR A 15 6.35 -2.50 -7.02
N ALA A 16 5.36 -3.15 -7.64
CA ALA A 16 5.09 -4.56 -7.45
C ALA A 16 6.28 -5.45 -7.90
N TYR A 17 7.04 -5.01 -8.91
CA TYR A 17 8.27 -5.68 -9.33
C TYR A 17 9.37 -5.63 -8.28
N LEU A 18 9.53 -4.48 -7.60
CA LEU A 18 10.60 -4.27 -6.62
C LEU A 18 10.25 -4.78 -5.23
N THR A 19 8.98 -4.72 -4.82
CA THR A 19 8.55 -5.05 -3.46
C THR A 19 7.79 -6.37 -3.36
N GLY A 20 7.15 -6.81 -4.45
CA GLY A 20 6.15 -7.88 -4.42
C GLY A 20 4.85 -7.49 -3.71
N ASP A 21 4.79 -6.30 -3.11
CA ASP A 21 3.62 -5.81 -2.39
C ASP A 21 2.55 -5.29 -3.38
N GLN A 22 1.30 -5.57 -3.03
CA GLN A 22 0.13 -5.18 -3.82
C GLN A 22 -0.90 -4.42 -2.97
N THR A 23 -0.52 -4.00 -1.76
CA THR A 23 -1.37 -3.19 -0.89
C THR A 23 -1.34 -1.72 -1.29
N GLN A 24 -2.33 -0.97 -0.82
CA GLN A 24 -2.43 0.46 -1.06
C GLN A 24 -1.54 1.26 -0.10
N ASP A 25 -1.25 2.50 -0.49
CA ASP A 25 -0.54 3.49 0.33
C ASP A 25 0.86 3.08 0.81
N GLY A 26 1.48 2.12 0.12
CA GLY A 26 2.87 1.73 0.31
C GLY A 26 3.86 2.63 -0.44
N VAL A 27 4.99 2.96 0.19
CA VAL A 27 6.07 3.76 -0.41
C VAL A 27 7.41 3.06 -0.19
N LEU A 28 8.09 2.73 -1.29
CA LEU A 28 9.47 2.27 -1.28
C LEU A 28 10.41 3.47 -1.44
N VAL A 29 11.33 3.65 -0.50
CA VAL A 29 12.42 4.64 -0.55
C VAL A 29 13.74 3.89 -0.70
N LEU A 30 14.56 4.32 -1.67
CA LEU A 30 15.90 3.79 -1.92
C LEU A 30 16.93 4.89 -1.64
N GLU A 31 17.37 4.98 -0.38
CA GLU A 31 18.37 5.96 0.06
C GLU A 31 19.75 5.59 -0.51
N PRO A 32 20.46 6.47 -1.23
CA PRO A 32 21.78 6.14 -1.76
C PRO A 32 22.80 5.83 -0.65
N ALA A 33 23.48 4.68 -0.76
CA ALA A 33 24.52 4.21 0.17
C ALA A 33 25.92 4.24 -0.48
N GLY A 34 26.29 5.39 -1.05
CA GLY A 34 27.54 5.57 -1.81
C GLY A 34 27.68 4.56 -2.95
N ASP A 35 28.90 4.08 -3.19
CA ASP A 35 29.19 3.13 -4.28
C ASP A 35 28.62 1.72 -4.05
N THR A 36 28.03 1.46 -2.87
CA THR A 36 27.51 0.13 -2.49
C THR A 36 26.06 -0.11 -2.91
N GLY A 37 25.38 0.91 -3.43
CA GLY A 37 23.99 0.83 -3.91
C GLY A 37 23.03 1.68 -3.10
N HIS A 38 21.93 1.10 -2.64
CA HIS A 38 20.87 1.78 -1.89
C HIS A 38 20.49 1.04 -0.60
N GLU A 39 20.17 1.78 0.46
CA GLU A 39 19.42 1.30 1.60
C GLU A 39 17.92 1.39 1.31
N ALA A 40 17.24 0.24 1.31
CA ALA A 40 15.82 0.16 0.98
C ALA A 40 14.97 0.22 2.24
N THR A 41 14.02 1.17 2.28
CA THR A 41 13.01 1.29 3.35
C THR A 41 11.62 1.25 2.74
N LEU A 42 10.76 0.37 3.27
CA LEU A 42 9.36 0.25 2.86
C LEU A 42 8.45 0.81 3.95
N TYR A 43 7.74 1.89 3.63
CA TYR A 43 6.70 2.45 4.48
C TYR A 43 5.37 1.85 4.04
N LEU A 44 4.69 1.21 4.99
CA LEU A 44 3.36 0.63 4.79
C LEU A 44 2.40 1.30 5.75
N LEU A 45 1.15 1.42 5.34
CA LEU A 45 0.10 1.78 6.27
C LEU A 45 0.01 0.64 7.33
N PRO A 46 -0.14 0.93 8.64
CA PRO A 46 -0.32 -0.08 9.69
C PRO A 46 -1.75 -0.59 9.75
N ARG A 47 -1.98 -1.90 9.95
CA ARG A 47 -3.29 -2.60 10.01
C ARG A 47 -4.51 -1.76 10.39
N SER A 48 -5.64 -2.03 9.71
CA SER A 48 -6.80 -1.14 9.77
C SER A 48 -7.36 -1.08 11.17
N ASN A 49 -7.51 0.15 11.67
CA ASN A 49 -8.07 0.38 12.98
C ASN A 49 -9.57 0.07 12.98
N ARG A 50 -9.99 -0.78 13.91
CA ARG A 50 -11.37 -1.21 14.08
C ARG A 50 -12.21 -0.25 14.92
N GLU A 51 -11.61 0.79 15.49
CA GLU A 51 -12.30 1.73 16.38
C GLU A 51 -12.69 3.04 15.66
N ASN A 52 -12.05 3.35 14.53
CA ASN A 52 -12.24 4.62 13.81
C ASN A 52 -12.96 4.48 12.45
N GLY A 53 -13.32 3.26 12.06
CA GLY A 53 -14.02 2.98 10.81
C GLY A 53 -13.15 2.69 9.59
N GLU A 54 -11.83 2.79 9.68
CA GLU A 54 -10.89 2.40 8.59
C GLU A 54 -11.12 0.94 8.15
N PHE A 55 -11.56 0.07 9.06
CA PHE A 55 -11.87 -1.32 8.75
C PHE A 55 -13.09 -1.50 7.81
N TRP A 56 -14.11 -0.62 7.84
CA TRP A 56 -15.38 -0.85 7.12
C TRP A 56 -15.89 0.31 6.24
N LEU A 57 -15.52 1.56 6.54
CA LEU A 57 -15.95 2.74 5.77
C LEU A 57 -15.10 2.95 4.52
N ASP A 58 -13.85 2.49 4.54
CA ASP A 58 -13.00 2.51 3.37
C ASP A 58 -13.41 1.38 2.42
N GLY A 59 -13.62 1.70 1.14
CA GLY A 59 -13.90 0.73 0.09
C GLY A 59 -12.74 -0.26 -0.15
N GLN A 60 -11.56 0.03 0.40
CA GLN A 60 -10.37 -0.83 0.40
C GLN A 60 -9.95 -1.24 1.82
N GLY A 61 -10.84 -1.06 2.81
CA GLY A 61 -10.62 -1.53 4.17
C GLY A 61 -10.52 -3.05 4.28
N GLU A 62 -9.88 -3.53 5.35
CA GLU A 62 -9.62 -4.98 5.56
C GLU A 62 -10.89 -5.86 5.56
N LEU A 63 -12.08 -5.28 5.76
CA LEU A 63 -13.35 -6.00 5.61
C LEU A 63 -13.59 -6.49 4.17
N TRP A 64 -13.14 -5.73 3.17
CA TRP A 64 -13.46 -5.95 1.76
C TRP A 64 -12.33 -6.63 0.99
N VAL A 65 -11.08 -6.24 1.27
CA VAL A 65 -9.90 -6.71 0.52
C VAL A 65 -9.02 -7.69 1.29
N GLY A 66 -9.38 -7.96 2.55
CA GLY A 66 -8.60 -8.84 3.44
C GLY A 66 -7.48 -8.11 4.15
N ARG A 67 -6.65 -8.87 4.86
CA ARG A 67 -5.54 -8.29 5.64
C ARG A 67 -4.45 -7.77 4.72
N ARG A 68 -3.91 -6.62 5.11
CA ARG A 68 -2.60 -6.14 4.68
C ARG A 68 -1.50 -6.63 5.62
#